data_AF-A0A382VX00-F1
#
_entry.id   AF-A0A382VX00-F1
#
_cell.length_a   1.000
_cell.length_b   1.000
_cell.length_c   1.000
_cell.angle_alpha   90.00
_cell.angle_beta   90.00
_cell.angle_gamma   90.00
#
_symmetry.space_group_name_H-M   'P 1'
#
loop_
_entity.id
_entity.type
_entity.pdbx_description
1 polymer ?
#
loop_
_entity_poly.entity_id
_entity_poly.type
_entity_poly.pdbx_seq_one_letter_code
_entity_poly.pdbx_strand_id
1 'polypeptide(L)'
;GLTLRSLKETELAEECFWHILQKKTGQPMAGVNMAKLQLERDDPAAAEATCRSVLEHHPKHPETLLNLGVALQAQNRVPDAIAAFEEIIDHTPDTPDRQYNLAFAELLAGQWKSGWQHYEARWHTYNVVFEPRHTGLKQWNGVSLAGKTLLFYAEQGYGDTLQFCRYAPLLANIGAKVVVESQPGLGSLLQTLPGVAQVIEQGQTVPPVDAKLPMMTAPLVFDTTPENIPNGDGGRYLFAKPATVVPATGQLKVGIAWAGSPTHKNDHNRSLPIELLDELF
;
A
#
# COMPACT_ATOMS: atom_id res chain seq x y z
N GLY A 1 -19.65 16.30 -16.75
CA GLY A 1 -18.27 15.84 -16.52
C GLY A 1 -17.95 15.83 -15.03
N LEU A 2 -17.14 16.79 -14.56
CA LEU A 2 -16.60 16.80 -13.18
C LEU A 2 -17.68 16.77 -12.09
N THR A 3 -18.74 17.58 -12.21
CA THR A 3 -19.86 17.59 -11.25
C THR A 3 -20.56 16.23 -11.19
N LEU A 4 -20.81 15.58 -12.34
CA LEU A 4 -21.44 14.26 -12.39
C LEU A 4 -20.58 13.20 -11.69
N ARG A 5 -19.27 13.25 -11.89
CA ARG A 5 -18.32 12.38 -11.17
C ARG A 5 -18.39 12.61 -9.65
N SER A 6 -18.50 13.86 -9.20
CA SER A 6 -18.66 14.16 -7.76
C SER A 6 -19.97 13.62 -7.18
N LEU A 7 -21.02 13.51 -8.01
CA LEU A 7 -22.31 12.92 -7.67
C LEU A 7 -22.34 11.39 -7.84
N LYS A 8 -21.21 10.77 -8.23
CA LYS A 8 -21.09 9.34 -8.57
C LYS A 8 -21.95 8.89 -9.75
N GLU A 9 -22.35 9.83 -10.61
CA GLU A 9 -23.00 9.57 -11.89
C GLU A 9 -21.93 9.27 -12.95
N THR A 10 -21.29 8.11 -12.82
CA THR A 10 -20.08 7.71 -13.57
C THR A 10 -20.31 7.62 -15.07
N GLU A 11 -21.42 7.03 -15.48
CA GLU A 11 -21.82 6.84 -16.87
C GLU A 11 -22.04 8.18 -17.56
N LEU A 12 -22.82 9.08 -16.93
CA LEU A 12 -23.08 10.41 -17.48
C LEU A 12 -21.82 11.29 -17.47
N ALA A 13 -20.94 11.10 -16.49
CA ALA A 13 -19.64 11.77 -16.48
C ALA A 13 -18.78 11.32 -17.66
N GLU A 14 -18.75 10.02 -17.94
CA GLU A 14 -18.04 9.41 -19.06
C GLU A 14 -18.56 9.93 -20.40
N GLU A 15 -19.88 9.93 -20.61
CA GLU A 15 -20.51 10.49 -21.82
C GLU A 15 -20.10 11.94 -22.07
N CYS A 16 -20.05 12.76 -21.01
CA CYS A 16 -19.59 14.14 -21.12
C CYS A 16 -18.15 14.24 -21.61
N PHE A 17 -17.23 13.43 -21.05
CA PHE A 17 -15.83 13.46 -21.45
C PHE A 17 -15.64 12.90 -22.85
N TRP A 18 -16.36 11.84 -23.20
CA TRP A 18 -16.41 11.29 -24.55
C TRP A 18 -16.85 12.35 -25.58
N HIS A 19 -17.94 13.08 -25.31
CA HIS A 19 -18.39 14.16 -26.20
C HIS A 19 -17.36 15.28 -26.37
N ILE A 20 -16.58 15.60 -25.32
CA ILE A 20 -15.50 16.59 -25.42
C ILE A 20 -14.39 16.05 -26.34
N LEU A 21 -13.98 14.80 -26.17
CA LEU A 21 -12.93 14.16 -26.95
C LEU A 21 -13.32 13.98 -28.43
N GLN A 22 -14.61 13.78 -28.74
CA GLN A 22 -15.12 13.78 -30.11
C GLN A 22 -15.02 15.15 -30.80
N LYS A 23 -15.27 16.24 -30.05
CA LYS A 23 -15.21 17.61 -30.59
C LYS A 23 -13.79 18.18 -30.62
N LYS A 24 -12.95 17.74 -29.69
CA LYS A 24 -11.56 18.17 -29.51
C LYS A 24 -10.71 16.97 -29.15
N THR A 25 -10.23 16.27 -30.17
CA THR A 25 -9.31 15.15 -30.00
C THR A 25 -8.09 15.60 -29.20
N GLY A 26 -7.66 14.75 -28.28
CA GLY A 26 -6.50 15.01 -27.42
C GLY A 26 -6.69 16.06 -26.34
N GLN A 27 -7.90 16.56 -26.06
CA GLN A 27 -8.12 17.51 -24.96
C GLN A 27 -7.65 16.91 -23.62
N PRO A 28 -6.60 17.46 -22.97
CA PRO A 28 -5.92 16.76 -21.88
C PRO A 28 -6.78 16.48 -20.65
N MET A 29 -7.52 17.47 -20.17
CA MET A 29 -8.33 17.33 -18.96
C MET A 29 -9.50 16.36 -19.15
N ALA A 30 -10.13 16.34 -20.31
CA ALA A 30 -11.18 15.36 -20.63
C ALA A 30 -10.59 13.96 -20.69
N GLY A 31 -9.45 13.80 -21.36
CA GLY A 31 -8.75 12.51 -21.45
C GLY A 31 -8.26 11.99 -20.10
N VAL A 32 -7.69 12.84 -19.25
CA VAL A 32 -7.27 12.48 -17.88
C VAL A 32 -8.44 12.00 -17.05
N ASN A 33 -9.60 12.66 -17.13
CA ASN A 33 -10.77 12.25 -16.37
C ASN A 33 -11.43 10.98 -16.95
N MET A 34 -11.45 10.83 -18.28
CA MET A 34 -11.92 9.63 -18.96
C MET A 34 -11.08 8.41 -18.57
N ALA A 35 -9.75 8.51 -18.67
CA ALA A 35 -8.83 7.44 -18.29
C ALA A 35 -8.97 7.04 -16.81
N LYS A 36 -9.19 8.01 -15.90
CA LYS A 36 -9.45 7.72 -14.49
C LYS A 36 -10.75 6.92 -14.29
N LEU A 37 -11.82 7.28 -14.99
CA LEU A 37 -13.08 6.53 -14.93
C LEU A 37 -12.92 5.12 -15.48
N GLN A 38 -12.20 4.96 -16.60
CA GLN A 38 -11.91 3.65 -17.18
C GLN A 38 -11.11 2.75 -16.21
N LEU A 39 -10.10 3.31 -15.52
CA LEU A 39 -9.36 2.60 -14.47
C LEU A 39 -10.25 2.27 -13.25
N GLU A 40 -11.13 3.17 -12.84
CA GLU A 40 -12.11 2.92 -11.77
C GLU A 40 -13.10 1.80 -12.11
N ARG A 41 -13.33 1.53 -13.41
CA ARG A 41 -14.18 0.44 -13.93
C ARG A 41 -13.40 -0.83 -14.31
N ASP A 42 -12.12 -0.91 -13.96
CA ASP A 42 -11.24 -2.03 -14.29
C ASP A 42 -11.10 -2.27 -15.81
N ASP A 43 -11.11 -1.20 -16.61
CA ASP A 43 -10.78 -1.22 -18.05
C ASP A 43 -9.46 -0.46 -18.33
N PRO A 44 -8.31 -1.04 -17.94
CA PRO A 44 -7.03 -0.38 -18.13
C PRO A 44 -6.61 -0.31 -19.61
N ALA A 45 -7.14 -1.17 -20.49
CA ALA A 45 -6.87 -1.12 -21.92
C ALA A 45 -7.50 0.12 -22.57
N ALA A 46 -8.75 0.45 -22.22
CA ALA A 46 -9.39 1.69 -22.66
C ALA A 46 -8.69 2.94 -22.08
N ALA A 47 -8.25 2.87 -20.82
CA ALA A 47 -7.47 3.94 -20.19
C ALA A 47 -6.15 4.20 -20.94
N GLU A 48 -5.42 3.15 -21.32
CA GLU A 48 -4.21 3.26 -22.14
C GLU A 48 -4.52 3.93 -23.49
N ALA A 49 -5.53 3.47 -24.21
CA ALA A 49 -5.90 4.03 -25.51
C ALA A 49 -6.24 5.52 -25.43
N THR A 50 -7.02 5.91 -24.41
CA THR A 50 -7.38 7.32 -24.14
C THR A 50 -6.14 8.15 -23.81
N CYS A 51 -5.24 7.64 -22.98
CA CYS A 51 -4.01 8.36 -22.64
C CYS A 51 -3.11 8.55 -23.86
N ARG A 52 -2.92 7.50 -24.68
CA ARG A 52 -2.10 7.58 -25.90
C ARG A 52 -2.65 8.61 -26.88
N SER A 53 -3.97 8.65 -27.09
CA SER A 53 -4.59 9.67 -27.96
C SER A 53 -4.34 11.11 -27.46
N VAL A 54 -4.34 11.33 -26.14
CA VAL A 54 -3.99 12.65 -25.58
C VAL A 54 -2.52 12.98 -25.80
N LEU A 55 -1.63 12.00 -25.63
CA LEU A 55 -0.18 12.18 -25.79
C LEU A 55 0.23 12.42 -27.25
N GLU A 56 -0.54 11.98 -28.25
CA GLU A 56 -0.31 12.34 -29.66
C GLU A 56 -0.33 13.87 -29.88
N HIS A 57 -1.15 14.59 -29.11
CA HIS A 57 -1.29 16.04 -29.19
C HIS A 57 -0.50 16.78 -28.10
N HIS A 58 -0.29 16.13 -26.95
CA HIS A 58 0.40 16.68 -25.80
C HIS A 58 1.42 15.68 -25.23
N PRO A 59 2.56 15.44 -25.92
CA PRO A 59 3.46 14.31 -25.64
C PRO A 59 4.03 14.22 -24.23
N LYS A 60 4.03 15.33 -23.49
CA LYS A 60 4.61 15.42 -22.14
C LYS A 60 3.61 15.88 -21.10
N HIS A 61 2.31 15.66 -21.33
CA HIS A 61 1.29 16.05 -20.37
C HIS A 61 1.38 15.17 -19.10
N PRO A 62 1.78 15.74 -17.94
CA PRO A 62 2.20 14.92 -16.79
C PRO A 62 1.10 14.02 -16.23
N GLU A 63 -0.12 14.52 -16.10
CA GLU A 63 -1.25 13.77 -15.55
C GLU A 63 -1.70 12.64 -16.51
N THR A 64 -1.47 12.82 -17.81
CA THR A 64 -1.80 11.79 -18.80
C THR A 64 -0.77 10.67 -18.77
N LEU A 65 0.52 11.02 -18.71
CA LEU A 65 1.59 10.04 -18.52
C LEU A 65 1.43 9.27 -17.21
N LEU A 66 1.01 9.95 -16.13
CA LEU A 66 0.74 9.31 -14.84
C LEU A 66 -0.36 8.25 -14.97
N ASN A 67 -1.50 8.61 -15.58
CA ASN A 67 -2.58 7.67 -15.82
C ASN A 67 -2.18 6.55 -16.79
N LEU A 68 -1.33 6.82 -17.78
CA LEU A 68 -0.77 5.80 -18.67
C LEU A 68 0.07 4.78 -17.88
N GLY A 69 0.97 5.24 -17.02
CA GLY A 69 1.75 4.35 -16.15
C GLY A 69 0.88 3.49 -15.25
N VAL A 70 -0.17 4.07 -14.66
CA VAL A 70 -1.16 3.32 -13.84
C VAL A 70 -1.90 2.27 -14.69
N ALA A 71 -2.32 2.62 -15.91
CA ALA A 71 -3.00 1.69 -16.83
C ALA A 71 -2.08 0.54 -17.29
N LEU A 72 -0.81 0.83 -17.54
CA LEU A 72 0.19 -0.18 -17.90
C LEU A 72 0.47 -1.12 -16.73
N GLN A 73 0.57 -0.58 -15.51
CA GLN A 73 0.75 -1.37 -14.29
C GLN A 73 -0.45 -2.30 -14.06
N ALA A 74 -1.68 -1.81 -14.21
CA ALA A 74 -2.89 -2.62 -14.09
C ALA A 74 -2.96 -3.77 -15.13
N GLN A 75 -2.32 -3.59 -16.30
CA GLN A 75 -2.17 -4.64 -17.32
C GLN A 75 -0.96 -5.57 -17.08
N ASN A 76 -0.28 -5.48 -15.93
CA ASN A 76 0.97 -6.17 -15.63
C ASN A 76 2.13 -5.87 -16.61
N ARG A 77 2.05 -4.77 -17.36
CA ARG A 77 3.13 -4.28 -18.24
C ARG A 77 4.09 -3.40 -17.43
N VAL A 78 4.67 -4.00 -16.38
CA VAL A 78 5.46 -3.29 -15.36
C VAL A 78 6.65 -2.51 -15.94
N PRO A 79 7.45 -3.05 -16.89
CA PRO A 79 8.55 -2.28 -17.49
C PRO A 79 8.09 -1.02 -18.22
N ASP A 80 6.95 -1.09 -18.92
CA ASP A 80 6.38 0.07 -19.63
C ASP A 80 5.84 1.11 -18.64
N ALA A 81 5.28 0.65 -17.51
CA ALA A 81 4.80 1.54 -16.45
C ALA A 81 5.96 2.32 -15.80
N ILE A 82 7.07 1.64 -15.51
CA ILE A 82 8.29 2.28 -14.97
C ILE A 82 8.78 3.37 -15.94
N ALA A 83 8.94 3.04 -17.22
CA ALA A 83 9.38 4.01 -18.23
C ALA A 83 8.45 5.24 -18.29
N ALA A 84 7.12 5.02 -18.23
CA ALA A 84 6.16 6.11 -18.20
C ALA A 84 6.28 6.98 -16.94
N PHE A 85 6.54 6.39 -15.76
CA PHE A 85 6.71 7.15 -14.52
C PHE A 85 8.03 7.93 -14.46
N GLU A 86 9.13 7.31 -14.93
CA GLU A 86 10.45 7.95 -15.03
C GLU A 86 10.40 9.18 -15.94
N GLU A 87 9.72 9.08 -17.11
CA GLU A 87 9.56 10.21 -18.03
C GLU A 87 8.89 11.43 -17.36
N ILE A 88 7.94 11.20 -16.44
CA ILE A 88 7.27 12.30 -15.74
C ILE A 88 8.20 12.96 -14.71
N ILE A 89 8.96 12.14 -13.98
CA ILE A 89 9.89 12.60 -12.95
C ILE A 89 10.98 13.49 -13.57
N ASP A 90 11.50 13.10 -14.74
CA ASP A 90 12.51 13.87 -15.47
C ASP A 90 12.01 15.25 -15.93
N HIS A 91 10.71 15.39 -16.18
CA HIS A 91 10.13 16.61 -16.73
C HIS A 91 9.49 17.54 -15.69
N THR A 92 9.14 17.01 -14.53
CA THR A 92 8.41 17.74 -13.49
C THR A 92 8.81 17.19 -12.11
N PRO A 93 9.92 17.69 -11.53
CA PRO A 93 10.63 17.03 -10.43
C PRO A 93 9.94 16.99 -9.05
N ASP A 94 8.69 17.44 -8.91
CA ASP A 94 8.13 17.76 -7.58
C ASP A 94 6.68 17.34 -7.41
N THR A 95 6.43 16.03 -7.41
CA THR A 95 5.10 15.49 -7.02
C THR A 95 5.26 14.12 -6.36
N PRO A 96 5.05 14.05 -5.03
CA PRO A 96 5.17 12.82 -4.25
C PRO A 96 4.35 11.65 -4.80
N ASP A 97 3.18 11.91 -5.40
CA ASP A 97 2.32 10.89 -5.99
C ASP A 97 3.03 10.09 -7.11
N ARG A 98 3.97 10.72 -7.83
CA ARG A 98 4.66 10.09 -8.96
C ARG A 98 5.74 9.14 -8.50
N GLN A 99 6.55 9.58 -7.54
CA GLN A 99 7.53 8.72 -6.87
C GLN A 99 6.81 7.57 -6.15
N TYR A 100 5.68 7.85 -5.49
CA TYR A 100 4.87 6.82 -4.86
C TYR A 100 4.35 5.77 -5.87
N ASN A 101 3.87 6.18 -7.05
CA ASN A 101 3.46 5.22 -8.08
C ASN A 101 4.64 4.45 -8.69
N LEU A 102 5.76 5.12 -8.97
CA LEU A 102 6.99 4.46 -9.43
C LEU A 102 7.44 3.39 -8.44
N ALA A 103 7.38 3.68 -7.13
CA ALA A 103 7.76 2.74 -6.08
C ALA A 103 7.02 1.39 -6.20
N PHE A 104 5.71 1.38 -6.47
CA PHE A 104 4.98 0.13 -6.67
C PHE A 104 5.45 -0.63 -7.89
N ALA A 105 5.63 0.07 -9.02
CA ALA A 105 6.09 -0.56 -10.24
C ALA A 105 7.49 -1.17 -10.06
N GLU A 106 8.40 -0.48 -9.40
CA GLU A 106 9.74 -0.97 -9.06
C GLU A 106 9.68 -2.18 -8.12
N LEU A 107 8.87 -2.13 -7.06
CA LEU A 107 8.70 -3.25 -6.13
C LEU A 107 8.14 -4.49 -6.85
N LEU A 108 7.16 -4.31 -7.73
CA LEU A 108 6.60 -5.38 -8.58
C LEU A 108 7.65 -5.94 -9.56
N ALA A 109 8.54 -5.09 -10.09
CA ALA A 109 9.62 -5.49 -10.98
C ALA A 109 10.81 -6.16 -10.28
N GLY A 110 10.80 -6.27 -8.95
CA GLY A 110 11.95 -6.79 -8.20
C GLY A 110 13.05 -5.75 -7.95
N GLN A 111 12.85 -4.48 -8.30
CA GLN A 111 13.76 -3.37 -8.04
C GLN A 111 13.58 -2.83 -6.61
N TRP A 112 13.78 -3.69 -5.61
CA TRP A 112 13.34 -3.41 -4.24
C TRP A 112 14.06 -2.24 -3.59
N LYS A 113 15.35 -2.05 -3.90
CA LYS A 113 16.14 -0.96 -3.32
C LYS A 113 15.57 0.41 -3.71
N SER A 114 15.37 0.67 -5.00
CA SER A 114 14.80 1.94 -5.46
C SER A 114 13.32 2.03 -5.12
N GLY A 115 12.58 0.92 -5.24
CA GLY A 115 11.18 0.85 -4.88
C GLY A 115 10.91 1.28 -3.44
N TRP A 116 11.66 0.75 -2.46
CA TRP A 116 11.51 1.18 -1.06
C TRP A 116 11.97 2.62 -0.80
N GLN A 117 12.96 3.13 -1.56
CA GLN A 117 13.39 4.52 -1.47
C GLN A 117 12.28 5.47 -1.95
N HIS A 118 11.73 5.22 -3.14
CA HIS A 118 10.63 6.02 -3.68
C HIS A 118 9.33 5.86 -2.88
N TYR A 119 9.14 4.74 -2.19
CA TYR A 119 7.97 4.52 -1.32
C TYR A 119 7.90 5.50 -0.14
N GLU A 120 9.02 6.09 0.29
CA GLU A 120 9.03 7.16 1.31
C GLU A 120 8.33 8.44 0.83
N ALA A 121 8.13 8.63 -0.47
CA ALA A 121 7.33 9.74 -1.00
C ALA A 121 5.88 9.72 -0.49
N ARG A 122 5.37 8.56 -0.04
CA ARG A 122 4.00 8.41 0.51
C ARG A 122 3.65 9.44 1.58
N TRP A 123 4.63 9.83 2.41
CA TRP A 123 4.46 10.81 3.49
C TRP A 123 4.12 12.23 3.02
N HIS A 124 4.35 12.52 1.75
CA HIS A 124 4.12 13.83 1.15
C HIS A 124 2.96 13.80 0.13
N THR A 125 2.30 12.66 -0.03
CA THR A 125 1.09 12.54 -0.87
C THR A 125 -0.13 13.14 -0.19
N TYR A 126 -1.18 13.44 -0.96
CA TYR A 126 -2.47 13.88 -0.41
C TYR A 126 -3.36 12.73 0.09
N ASN A 127 -2.80 11.53 0.23
CA ASN A 127 -3.54 10.37 0.69
C ASN A 127 -3.63 10.35 2.22
N VAL A 128 -4.86 10.50 2.72
CA VAL A 128 -5.18 10.54 4.17
C VAL A 128 -4.71 9.31 4.94
N VAL A 129 -4.52 8.17 4.27
CA VAL A 129 -3.97 6.95 4.89
C VAL A 129 -2.55 7.20 5.44
N PHE A 130 -1.78 8.10 4.83
CA PHE A 130 -0.41 8.41 5.21
C PHE A 130 -0.28 9.67 6.07
N GLU A 131 -1.38 10.15 6.65
CA GLU A 131 -1.33 11.30 7.57
C GLU A 131 -0.29 11.04 8.68
N PRO A 132 0.66 11.99 8.90
CA PRO A 132 1.73 11.78 9.84
C PRO A 132 1.22 11.52 11.26
N ARG A 133 1.57 10.37 11.83
CA ARG A 133 1.36 10.07 13.25
C ARG A 133 2.64 10.24 14.04
N HIS A 134 2.48 10.48 15.34
CA HIS A 134 3.58 10.66 16.29
C HIS A 134 4.57 11.76 15.88
N THR A 135 4.08 12.90 15.39
CA THR A 135 4.90 13.98 14.81
C THR A 135 5.92 14.57 15.78
N GLY A 136 5.69 14.47 17.09
CA GLY A 136 6.62 14.91 18.14
C GLY A 136 7.79 13.94 18.42
N LEU A 137 7.78 12.72 17.84
CA LEU A 137 8.84 11.74 18.04
C LEU A 137 9.88 11.79 16.92
N LYS A 138 11.15 11.57 17.28
CA LYS A 138 12.27 11.52 16.34
C LYS A 138 12.14 10.29 15.45
N GLN A 139 12.24 10.47 14.14
CA GLN A 139 12.39 9.36 13.20
C GLN A 139 13.74 8.68 13.44
N TRP A 140 13.76 7.36 13.54
CA TRP A 140 15.00 6.61 13.59
C TRP A 140 15.74 6.73 12.27
N ASN A 141 17.03 7.08 12.33
CA ASN A 141 17.87 7.39 11.18
C ASN A 141 19.13 6.48 11.11
N GLY A 142 19.06 5.29 11.69
CA GLY A 142 20.16 4.31 11.69
C GLY A 142 21.18 4.45 12.83
N VAL A 143 21.00 5.40 13.75
CA VAL A 143 21.80 5.44 14.99
C VAL A 143 21.60 4.18 15.83
N SER A 144 22.60 3.80 16.62
CA SER A 144 22.52 2.60 17.48
C SER A 144 21.28 2.61 18.38
N LEU A 145 20.58 1.47 18.41
CA LEU A 145 19.41 1.25 19.25
C LEU A 145 19.72 0.50 20.56
N ALA A 146 20.99 0.23 20.86
CA ALA A 146 21.36 -0.53 22.05
C ALA A 146 20.85 0.14 23.35
N GLY A 147 19.92 -0.53 24.03
CA GLY A 147 19.27 -0.01 25.25
C GLY A 147 18.27 1.12 25.01
N LYS A 148 17.97 1.45 23.75
CA LYS A 148 17.02 2.49 23.34
C LYS A 148 15.64 1.91 23.09
N THR A 149 14.60 2.69 23.38
CA THR A 149 13.21 2.28 23.14
C THR A 149 12.75 2.81 21.79
N LEU A 150 12.29 1.92 20.92
CA LEU A 150 11.82 2.25 19.57
C LEU A 150 10.32 1.99 19.46
N LEU A 151 9.56 2.99 19.04
CA LEU A 151 8.17 2.81 18.62
C LEU A 151 8.14 2.28 17.18
N PHE A 152 7.73 1.03 17.00
CA PHE A 152 7.55 0.39 15.71
C PHE A 152 6.05 0.27 15.39
N TYR A 153 5.54 1.09 14.47
CA TYR A 153 4.09 1.32 14.40
C TYR A 153 3.48 1.01 13.04
N ALA A 154 2.30 0.39 13.07
CA ALA A 154 1.48 0.07 11.92
C ALA A 154 0.93 1.33 11.26
N GLU A 155 1.03 1.47 9.95
CA GLU A 155 0.60 2.67 9.21
C GLU A 155 -0.58 2.47 8.25
N GLN A 156 -0.85 1.25 7.79
CA GLN A 156 -1.89 0.95 6.81
C GLN A 156 -2.94 -0.04 7.35
N GLY A 157 -3.28 -1.12 6.63
CA GLY A 157 -4.27 -2.10 7.03
C GLY A 157 -3.69 -3.22 7.91
N TYR A 158 -4.55 -4.13 8.39
CA TYR A 158 -4.10 -5.29 9.15
C TYR A 158 -3.15 -6.20 8.36
N GLY A 159 -3.38 -6.35 7.04
CA GLY A 159 -2.51 -7.14 6.17
C GLY A 159 -1.08 -6.63 6.17
N ASP A 160 -0.91 -5.31 6.01
CA ASP A 160 0.40 -4.66 6.05
C ASP A 160 1.03 -4.80 7.45
N THR A 161 0.26 -4.61 8.52
CA THR A 161 0.76 -4.85 9.88
C THR A 161 1.29 -6.27 10.05
N LEU A 162 0.53 -7.28 9.64
CA LEU A 162 0.92 -8.69 9.73
C LEU A 162 2.13 -8.98 8.83
N GLN A 163 2.22 -8.36 7.66
CA GLN A 163 3.34 -8.49 6.77
C GLN A 163 4.60 -7.84 7.35
N PHE A 164 4.56 -6.61 7.84
CA PHE A 164 5.76 -5.86 8.23
C PHE A 164 6.11 -5.95 9.71
N CYS A 165 5.27 -6.52 10.58
CA CYS A 165 5.66 -6.76 11.98
C CYS A 165 6.84 -7.74 12.12
N ARG A 166 7.13 -8.53 11.08
CA ARG A 166 8.29 -9.45 10.97
C ARG A 166 9.66 -8.81 11.20
N TYR A 167 9.77 -7.47 11.10
CA TYR A 167 11.01 -6.75 11.37
C TYR A 167 11.22 -6.43 12.86
N ALA A 168 10.18 -6.56 13.70
CA ALA A 168 10.30 -6.29 15.13
C ALA A 168 11.37 -7.15 15.83
N PRO A 169 11.50 -8.47 15.56
CA PRO A 169 12.59 -9.27 16.12
C PRO A 169 13.99 -8.82 15.68
N LEU A 170 14.16 -8.33 14.45
CA LEU A 170 15.44 -7.82 13.97
C LEU A 170 15.85 -6.56 14.74
N LEU A 171 14.89 -5.66 14.98
CA LEU A 171 15.09 -4.46 15.80
C LEU A 171 15.45 -4.82 17.25
N ALA A 172 14.79 -5.83 17.82
CA ALA A 172 15.12 -6.33 19.16
C ALA A 172 16.54 -6.93 19.21
N ASN A 173 16.94 -7.69 18.19
CA ASN A 173 18.25 -8.33 18.12
C ASN A 173 19.42 -7.34 18.02
N ILE A 174 19.18 -6.14 17.46
CA ILE A 174 20.18 -5.04 17.47
C ILE A 174 20.13 -4.21 18.77
N GLY A 175 19.41 -4.68 19.78
CA GLY A 175 19.43 -4.14 21.15
C GLY A 175 18.33 -3.13 21.46
N ALA A 176 17.35 -2.95 20.57
CA ALA A 176 16.21 -2.07 20.82
C ALA A 176 15.20 -2.68 21.79
N LYS A 177 14.66 -1.87 22.70
CA LYS A 177 13.41 -2.18 23.39
C LYS A 177 12.25 -1.81 22.47
N VAL A 178 11.71 -2.79 21.74
CA VAL A 178 10.69 -2.55 20.72
C VAL A 178 9.31 -2.43 21.36
N VAL A 179 8.65 -1.29 21.14
CA VAL A 179 7.22 -1.06 21.44
C VAL A 179 6.48 -1.12 20.12
N VAL A 180 5.62 -2.11 19.93
CA VAL A 180 4.80 -2.25 18.73
C VAL A 180 3.48 -1.52 18.94
N GLU A 181 3.11 -0.63 18.02
CA GLU A 181 1.76 -0.06 17.97
C GLU A 181 0.99 -0.62 16.77
N SER A 182 -0.18 -1.20 17.01
CA SER A 182 -1.07 -1.70 15.96
C SER A 182 -2.43 -1.01 15.97
N GLN A 183 -3.21 -1.24 14.92
CA GLN A 183 -4.66 -1.00 14.99
C GLN A 183 -5.29 -1.90 16.08
N PRO A 184 -6.45 -1.52 16.66
CA PRO A 184 -7.14 -2.33 17.66
C PRO A 184 -7.47 -3.74 17.16
N GLY A 185 -7.33 -4.76 18.01
CA GLY A 185 -7.68 -6.15 17.70
C GLY A 185 -6.50 -7.05 17.32
N LEU A 186 -5.33 -6.48 17.02
CA LEU A 186 -4.10 -7.26 16.77
C LEU A 186 -3.21 -7.42 18.00
N GLY A 187 -3.48 -6.73 19.12
CA GLY A 187 -2.57 -6.67 20.26
C GLY A 187 -2.17 -8.04 20.81
N SER A 188 -3.14 -8.95 20.97
CA SER A 188 -2.92 -10.29 21.53
C SER A 188 -2.01 -11.16 20.66
N LEU A 189 -2.11 -11.04 19.33
CA LEU A 189 -1.32 -11.76 18.35
C LEU A 189 0.09 -11.18 18.27
N LEU A 190 0.21 -9.86 18.15
CA LEU A 190 1.52 -9.19 18.03
C LEU A 190 2.36 -9.30 19.30
N GLN A 191 1.73 -9.53 20.46
CA GLN A 191 2.47 -9.80 21.70
C GLN A 191 3.29 -11.10 21.66
N THR A 192 3.05 -11.96 20.66
CA THR A 192 3.81 -13.20 20.47
C THR A 192 5.07 -13.02 19.62
N LEU A 193 5.29 -11.81 19.07
CA LEU A 193 6.50 -11.52 18.31
C LEU A 193 7.75 -11.68 19.20
N PRO A 194 8.75 -12.47 18.76
CA PRO A 194 9.99 -12.62 19.50
C PRO A 194 10.69 -11.28 19.75
N GLY A 195 11.13 -11.05 20.99
CA GLY A 195 11.89 -9.85 21.37
C GLY A 195 11.09 -8.56 21.53
N VAL A 196 9.78 -8.55 21.23
CA VAL A 196 8.94 -7.37 21.44
C VAL A 196 8.72 -7.14 22.94
N ALA A 197 9.03 -5.93 23.40
CA ALA A 197 8.96 -5.59 24.82
C ALA A 197 7.55 -5.20 25.26
N GLN A 198 6.79 -4.55 24.39
CA GLN A 198 5.42 -4.11 24.66
C GLN A 198 4.64 -4.01 23.35
N VAL A 199 3.35 -4.32 23.42
CA VAL A 199 2.39 -4.01 22.36
C VAL A 199 1.36 -3.04 22.91
N ILE A 200 1.04 -2.03 22.13
CA ILE A 200 -0.05 -1.08 22.37
C ILE A 200 -0.93 -1.02 21.12
N GLU A 201 -2.18 -0.62 21.31
CA GLU A 201 -3.13 -0.38 20.23
C GLU A 201 -3.37 1.12 20.06
N GLN A 202 -3.66 1.55 18.83
CA GLN A 202 -3.97 2.94 18.51
C GLN A 202 -5.04 3.50 19.45
N GLY A 203 -4.78 4.70 19.99
CA GLY A 203 -5.61 5.34 21.02
C GLY A 203 -5.13 5.10 22.46
N GLN A 204 -4.26 4.11 22.68
CA GLN A 204 -3.57 3.93 23.97
C GLN A 204 -2.38 4.89 24.09
N THR A 205 -1.95 5.15 25.33
CA THR A 205 -0.79 6.01 25.60
C THR A 205 0.51 5.35 25.13
N VAL A 206 1.24 6.04 24.27
CA VAL A 206 2.60 5.65 23.87
C VAL A 206 3.54 5.87 25.05
N PRO A 207 4.30 4.85 25.50
CA PRO A 207 5.28 5.02 26.58
C PRO A 207 6.44 5.93 26.13
N PRO A 208 7.32 6.40 27.04
CA PRO A 208 8.52 7.11 26.64
C PRO A 208 9.37 6.29 25.66
N VAL A 209 9.67 6.86 24.48
CA VAL A 209 10.51 6.24 23.45
C VAL A 209 11.60 7.21 22.97
N ASP A 210 12.72 6.67 22.52
CA ASP A 210 13.85 7.44 21.99
C ASP A 210 13.66 7.80 20.50
N ALA A 211 12.98 6.94 19.74
CA ALA A 211 12.72 7.12 18.32
C ALA A 211 11.46 6.37 17.85
N LYS A 212 11.02 6.63 16.62
CA LYS A 212 9.96 5.90 15.90
C LYS A 212 10.44 5.34 14.56
N LEU A 213 9.82 4.25 14.12
CA LEU A 213 9.98 3.67 12.80
C LEU A 213 8.60 3.18 12.31
N PRO A 214 8.08 3.73 11.20
CA PRO A 214 6.91 3.20 10.53
C PRO A 214 7.20 1.80 9.97
N MET A 215 6.25 0.87 10.10
CA MET A 215 6.46 -0.53 9.72
C MET A 215 6.94 -0.73 8.28
N MET A 216 6.40 0.03 7.33
CA MET A 216 6.74 -0.13 5.90
C MET A 216 7.98 0.67 5.48
N THR A 217 8.61 1.40 6.40
CA THR A 217 9.97 1.93 6.22
C THR A 217 11.03 0.89 6.60
N ALA A 218 10.68 -0.15 7.38
CA ALA A 218 11.65 -1.17 7.79
C ALA A 218 12.34 -1.90 6.62
N PRO A 219 11.65 -2.27 5.52
CA PRO A 219 12.30 -2.90 4.38
C PRO A 219 13.44 -2.06 3.79
N LEU A 220 13.27 -0.74 3.75
CA LEU A 220 14.31 0.19 3.31
C LEU A 220 15.52 0.16 4.25
N VAL A 221 15.29 0.22 5.56
CA VAL A 221 16.37 0.28 6.54
C VAL A 221 17.18 -1.01 6.62
N PHE A 222 16.54 -2.15 6.36
CA PHE A 222 17.19 -3.46 6.35
C PHE A 222 17.68 -3.90 4.97
N ASP A 223 17.68 -3.00 3.97
CA ASP A 223 18.06 -3.30 2.58
C ASP A 223 17.39 -4.59 2.07
N THR A 224 16.06 -4.66 2.22
CA THR A 224 15.33 -5.90 1.98
C THR A 224 15.32 -6.25 0.49
N THR A 225 15.58 -7.51 0.21
CA THR A 225 15.56 -8.18 -1.08
C THR A 225 14.73 -9.46 -0.97
N PRO A 226 14.30 -10.09 -2.08
CA PRO A 226 13.61 -11.38 -2.05
C PRO A 226 14.37 -12.47 -1.27
N GLU A 227 15.69 -12.39 -1.23
CA GLU A 227 16.57 -13.38 -0.60
C GLU A 227 16.69 -13.21 0.92
N ASN A 228 16.43 -12.00 1.46
CA ASN A 228 16.67 -11.69 2.87
C ASN A 228 15.42 -11.27 3.65
N ILE A 229 14.22 -11.41 3.07
CA ILE A 229 12.95 -11.09 3.73
C ILE A 229 12.91 -11.81 5.10
N PRO A 230 12.73 -11.08 6.21
CA PRO A 230 12.63 -11.72 7.52
C PRO A 230 11.45 -12.69 7.54
N ASN A 231 11.73 -13.96 7.83
CA ASN A 231 10.69 -14.99 7.80
C ASN A 231 10.60 -15.79 9.10
N GLY A 232 11.25 -15.31 10.17
CA GLY A 232 11.31 -15.99 11.46
C GLY A 232 11.90 -17.40 11.37
N ASP A 233 11.53 -18.26 12.32
CA ASP A 233 12.01 -19.64 12.40
C ASP A 233 11.10 -20.58 11.60
N GLY A 234 11.62 -21.10 10.48
CA GLY A 234 10.87 -22.00 9.59
C GLY A 234 9.64 -21.35 8.94
N GLY A 235 9.68 -20.05 8.68
CA GLY A 235 8.54 -19.31 8.11
C GLY A 235 7.53 -18.79 9.14
N ARG A 236 7.89 -18.82 10.44
CA ARG A 236 6.99 -18.47 11.55
C ARG A 236 7.58 -17.34 12.38
N TYR A 237 6.86 -16.23 12.43
CA TYR A 237 7.20 -15.07 13.27
C TYR A 237 6.04 -14.62 14.17
N LEU A 238 4.83 -15.17 13.98
CA LEU A 238 3.67 -14.95 14.82
C LEU A 238 3.16 -16.29 15.37
N PHE A 239 2.63 -16.25 16.58
CA PHE A 239 2.09 -17.43 17.25
C PHE A 239 0.69 -17.11 17.78
N ALA A 240 -0.30 -17.89 17.38
CA ALA A 240 -1.62 -17.77 17.96
C ALA A 240 -1.61 -18.37 19.37
N LYS A 241 -2.17 -17.64 20.35
CA LYS A 241 -2.52 -18.25 21.64
C LYS A 241 -3.71 -19.19 21.44
N PRO A 242 -3.74 -20.37 22.07
CA PRO A 242 -4.89 -21.27 21.99
C PRO A 242 -6.18 -20.54 22.36
N ALA A 243 -7.15 -20.52 21.45
CA ALA A 243 -8.44 -19.89 21.69
C ALA A 243 -9.41 -20.90 22.32
N THR A 244 -10.04 -20.53 23.43
CA THR A 244 -11.02 -21.38 24.13
C THR A 244 -12.30 -21.62 23.32
N VAL A 245 -12.57 -20.76 22.32
CA VAL A 245 -13.78 -20.83 21.47
C VAL A 245 -13.74 -21.95 20.43
N VAL A 246 -12.57 -22.54 20.16
CA VAL A 246 -12.43 -23.65 19.22
C VAL A 246 -12.20 -24.94 20.02
N PRO A 247 -13.23 -25.81 20.22
CA PRO A 247 -13.12 -26.96 21.14
C PRO A 247 -12.09 -27.97 20.66
N ALA A 248 -11.24 -28.51 21.54
CA ALA A 248 -10.26 -29.53 21.13
C ALA A 248 -10.95 -30.87 20.83
N THR A 249 -11.22 -31.17 19.55
CA THR A 249 -11.90 -32.40 19.11
C THR A 249 -10.95 -33.50 18.64
N GLY A 250 -9.63 -33.24 18.62
CA GLY A 250 -8.63 -34.13 18.02
C GLY A 250 -8.67 -34.19 16.48
N GLN A 251 -9.61 -33.47 15.85
CA GLN A 251 -9.73 -33.33 14.40
C GLN A 251 -9.09 -32.03 13.93
N LEU A 252 -8.62 -32.02 12.69
CA LEU A 252 -8.14 -30.80 12.03
C LEU A 252 -9.30 -29.80 11.93
N LYS A 253 -9.07 -28.57 12.43
CA LYS A 253 -9.96 -27.44 12.20
C LYS A 253 -9.36 -26.53 11.15
N VAL A 254 -10.15 -26.23 10.14
CA VAL A 254 -9.81 -25.26 9.10
C VAL A 254 -10.73 -24.06 9.24
N GLY A 255 -10.14 -22.88 9.39
CA GLY A 255 -10.87 -21.60 9.32
C GLY A 255 -10.51 -20.91 8.02
N ILE A 256 -11.52 -20.34 7.34
CA ILE A 256 -11.34 -19.66 6.06
C ILE A 256 -11.63 -18.17 6.28
N ALA A 257 -10.73 -17.30 5.81
CA ALA A 257 -10.99 -15.87 5.66
C ALA A 257 -11.25 -15.60 4.18
N TRP A 258 -12.52 -15.44 3.80
CA TRP A 258 -12.94 -15.40 2.39
C TRP A 258 -13.33 -14.01 1.90
N ALA A 259 -13.47 -13.05 2.81
CA ALA A 259 -13.84 -11.68 2.51
C ALA A 259 -12.91 -10.70 3.22
N GLY A 260 -12.67 -9.58 2.54
CA GLY A 260 -12.00 -8.43 3.09
C GLY A 260 -12.92 -7.58 3.97
N SER A 261 -12.63 -6.29 4.03
CA SER A 261 -13.43 -5.35 4.80
C SER A 261 -14.38 -4.64 3.85
N PRO A 262 -15.71 -4.68 4.07
CA PRO A 262 -16.67 -4.02 3.16
C PRO A 262 -16.49 -2.51 3.02
N THR A 263 -15.76 -1.88 3.95
CA THR A 263 -15.45 -0.44 3.90
C THR A 263 -14.19 -0.13 3.08
N HIS A 264 -13.43 -1.15 2.66
CA HIS A 264 -12.26 -0.99 1.82
C HIS A 264 -12.67 -0.72 0.37
N LYS A 265 -12.09 0.32 -0.26
CA LYS A 265 -12.46 0.72 -1.63
C LYS A 265 -12.30 -0.40 -2.67
N ASN A 266 -11.28 -1.24 -2.50
CA ASN A 266 -10.99 -2.37 -3.37
C ASN A 266 -11.53 -3.72 -2.83
N ASP A 267 -12.59 -3.73 -2.01
CA ASP A 267 -13.08 -4.98 -1.41
C ASP A 267 -13.61 -5.98 -2.43
N HIS A 268 -14.21 -5.50 -3.53
CA HIS A 268 -14.73 -6.35 -4.60
C HIS A 268 -13.67 -7.26 -5.24
N ASN A 269 -12.39 -6.85 -5.23
CA ASN A 269 -11.24 -7.65 -5.70
C ASN A 269 -10.56 -8.45 -4.58
N ARG A 270 -11.07 -8.37 -3.35
CA ARG A 270 -10.49 -8.98 -2.14
C ARG A 270 -11.47 -9.87 -1.39
N SER A 271 -12.67 -10.05 -1.93
CA SER A 271 -13.76 -10.82 -1.33
C SER A 271 -14.33 -11.79 -2.36
N LEU A 272 -14.62 -13.01 -1.90
CA LEU A 272 -15.33 -14.01 -2.68
C LEU A 272 -16.81 -14.03 -2.26
N PRO A 273 -17.76 -14.18 -3.20
CA PRO A 273 -19.14 -14.52 -2.88
C PRO A 273 -19.19 -15.78 -2.01
N ILE A 274 -20.02 -15.76 -0.97
CA ILE A 274 -20.08 -16.86 0.00
C ILE A 274 -20.57 -18.17 -0.64
N GLU A 275 -21.40 -18.06 -1.68
CA GLU A 275 -21.98 -19.18 -2.43
C GLU A 275 -20.90 -20.03 -3.12
N LEU A 276 -19.71 -19.48 -3.38
CA LEU A 276 -18.58 -20.24 -3.90
C LEU A 276 -17.97 -21.20 -2.88
N LEU A 277 -18.33 -21.07 -1.60
CA LEU A 277 -17.84 -21.90 -0.51
C LEU A 277 -18.87 -22.94 -0.03
N ASP A 278 -20.06 -22.99 -0.64
CA ASP A 278 -21.13 -23.91 -0.22
C ASP A 278 -20.68 -25.39 -0.27
N GLU A 279 -19.81 -25.76 -1.21
CA GLU A 279 -19.27 -27.13 -1.29
C GLU A 279 -18.29 -27.49 -0.16
N LEU A 280 -17.84 -26.52 0.65
CA LEU A 280 -16.90 -26.71 1.76
C LEU A 280 -17.59 -26.94 3.11
N PHE A 281 -18.91 -26.71 3.22
CA PHE A 281 -19.67 -26.74 4.47
C PHE A 281 -20.87 -27.68 4.40
#